data_AF-A0A935Y699-F1
#
_entry.id   AF-A0A935Y699-F1
#
_cell.length_a   1.000
_cell.length_b   1.000
_cell.length_c   1.000
_cell.angle_alpha   90.00
_cell.angle_beta   90.00
_cell.angle_gamma   90.00
#
_symmetry.space_group_name_H-M   'P 1'
#
loop_
_entity.id
_entity.type
_entity.pdbx_description
1 polymer ?
#
loop_
_entity_poly.entity_id
_entity_poly.type
_entity_poly.pdbx_seq_one_letter_code
_entity_poly.pdbx_strand_id
1 'polypeptide(L)'
;MTPSQAKEAYIDNYCQEKGYQVVKTEVPNGTKLEISNLSEKIPLVLYSSGSIVPQGSPNSLLRKEFDQLKTELDKNPDLLKNMWVTTIKSCTQKYEIIVSQLQSNIKDGLISLGYSVDLQSNPNNNEIYRAKIQHNSMSLNIIQYKTGTLLIQGKQNTLFDKVCTLIEKVAKPAGQEVVVRFIADNSDALNKFNAVFNPELQNRAEENIKAQIGIEAFAFLEEHDRKYLVASECLRLCNIPLPEFSPIVMPASKAFEGFTKKLVIALNIEDATYFQYKNANFAKLKDKTQPRTKAVIEKDRYAETYLNRLILSLDMFRNFMLHSDDSAVTKVNTFTEAESKLNDLFKELQEIYHYFKSNTVFGI
;
A
#
# COMPACT_ATOMS: atom_id res chain seq x y z
N MET A 1 -18.50 -17.29 -23.66
CA MET A 1 -18.04 -18.70 -23.64
C MET A 1 -19.17 -19.56 -24.20
N THR A 2 -18.92 -20.45 -25.15
CA THR A 2 -19.92 -21.40 -25.66
C THR A 2 -20.15 -22.53 -24.64
N PRO A 3 -21.27 -23.27 -24.68
CA PRO A 3 -21.51 -24.43 -23.79
C PRO A 3 -20.38 -25.46 -23.85
N SER A 4 -19.77 -25.64 -25.02
CA SER A 4 -18.58 -26.47 -25.22
C SER A 4 -17.40 -25.94 -24.41
N GLN A 5 -17.06 -24.65 -24.52
CA GLN A 5 -15.93 -24.06 -23.80
C GLN A 5 -16.11 -24.12 -22.26
N ALA A 6 -17.35 -24.05 -21.76
CA ALA A 6 -17.64 -24.19 -20.33
C ALA A 6 -17.35 -25.60 -19.80
N LYS A 7 -17.82 -26.61 -20.55
CA LYS A 7 -17.57 -28.01 -20.22
C LYS A 7 -16.09 -28.37 -20.35
N GLU A 8 -15.39 -27.77 -21.31
CA GLU A 8 -13.94 -27.96 -21.47
C GLU A 8 -13.17 -27.45 -20.24
N ALA A 9 -13.43 -26.21 -19.82
CA ALA A 9 -12.79 -25.60 -18.65
C ALA A 9 -13.08 -26.38 -17.36
N TYR A 10 -14.27 -26.97 -17.25
CA TYR A 10 -14.64 -27.80 -16.10
C TYR A 10 -13.84 -29.09 -16.06
N ILE A 11 -13.71 -29.74 -17.21
CA ILE A 11 -12.92 -30.97 -17.36
C ILE A 11 -11.43 -30.69 -17.07
N ASP A 12 -10.89 -29.55 -17.52
CA ASP A 12 -9.50 -29.16 -17.23
C ASP A 12 -9.26 -29.00 -15.73
N ASN A 13 -10.14 -28.25 -15.03
CA ASN A 13 -10.03 -28.06 -13.58
C ASN A 13 -10.15 -29.39 -12.84
N TYR A 14 -11.13 -30.22 -13.22
CA TYR A 14 -11.31 -31.55 -12.65
C TYR A 14 -10.04 -32.42 -12.81
N CYS A 15 -9.45 -32.43 -14.00
CA CYS A 15 -8.21 -33.15 -14.26
C CYS A 15 -7.05 -32.58 -13.45
N GLN A 16 -6.95 -31.26 -13.30
CA GLN A 16 -5.91 -30.62 -12.52
C GLN A 16 -6.01 -30.97 -11.02
N GLU A 17 -7.21 -30.94 -10.44
CA GLU A 17 -7.46 -31.32 -9.04
C GLU A 17 -7.12 -32.80 -8.78
N LYS A 18 -7.35 -33.66 -9.77
CA LYS A 18 -7.04 -35.09 -9.71
C LYS A 18 -5.60 -35.44 -10.09
N GLY A 19 -4.81 -34.48 -10.56
CA GLY A 19 -3.43 -34.71 -11.02
C GLY A 19 -3.33 -35.48 -12.34
N TYR A 20 -4.37 -35.44 -13.18
CA TYR A 20 -4.40 -36.10 -14.47
C TYR A 20 -3.67 -35.28 -15.54
N GLN A 21 -3.07 -35.98 -16.49
CA GLN A 21 -2.44 -35.37 -17.67
C GLN A 21 -3.45 -35.26 -18.80
N VAL A 22 -3.52 -34.10 -19.45
CA VAL A 22 -4.44 -33.84 -20.55
C VAL A 22 -3.67 -33.33 -21.76
N VAL A 23 -3.85 -33.98 -22.91
CA VAL A 23 -3.36 -33.51 -24.21
C VAL A 23 -4.56 -33.19 -25.10
N LYS A 24 -4.56 -32.01 -25.73
CA LYS A 24 -5.68 -31.54 -26.54
C LYS A 24 -5.35 -31.57 -28.02
N THR A 25 -6.32 -31.98 -28.84
CA THR A 25 -6.20 -31.97 -30.31
C THR A 25 -7.52 -31.53 -30.91
N GLU A 26 -7.48 -30.58 -31.84
CA GLU A 26 -8.68 -30.18 -32.59
C GLU A 26 -9.13 -31.31 -33.51
N VAL A 27 -10.45 -31.54 -33.55
CA VAL A 27 -11.09 -32.51 -34.44
C VAL A 27 -12.26 -31.85 -35.17
N PRO A 28 -12.72 -32.41 -36.31
CA PRO A 28 -13.90 -31.86 -36.99
C PRO A 28 -15.08 -31.73 -36.02
N ASN A 29 -15.56 -30.50 -35.86
CA ASN A 29 -16.68 -30.12 -34.98
C ASN A 29 -16.44 -30.35 -33.46
N GLY A 30 -15.20 -30.31 -32.97
CA GLY A 30 -14.93 -30.39 -31.54
C GLY A 30 -13.45 -30.41 -31.13
N THR A 31 -13.22 -30.72 -29.86
CA THR A 31 -11.90 -30.91 -29.27
C THR A 31 -11.79 -32.33 -28.71
N LYS A 32 -10.74 -33.05 -29.06
CA LYS A 32 -10.38 -34.33 -28.46
C LYS A 32 -9.41 -34.08 -27.30
N LEU A 33 -9.77 -34.55 -26.11
CA LEU A 33 -8.97 -34.54 -24.90
C LEU A 33 -8.46 -35.96 -24.66
N GLU A 34 -7.14 -36.16 -24.67
CA GLU A 34 -6.52 -37.41 -24.25
C GLU A 34 -6.12 -37.30 -22.78
N ILE A 35 -6.86 -38.00 -21.92
CA ILE A 35 -6.76 -37.89 -20.47
C ILE A 35 -6.06 -39.14 -19.92
N SER A 36 -5.05 -38.94 -19.08
CA SER A 36 -4.25 -40.01 -18.46
C SER A 36 -4.14 -39.81 -16.95
N ASN A 37 -4.39 -40.87 -16.18
CA ASN A 37 -4.19 -40.91 -14.72
C ASN A 37 -2.91 -41.69 -14.33
N LEU A 38 -1.93 -41.77 -15.25
CA LEU A 38 -0.70 -42.58 -15.17
C LEU A 38 -0.90 -44.10 -15.32
N SER A 39 -2.09 -44.63 -15.03
CA SER A 39 -2.39 -46.07 -15.14
C SER A 39 -3.21 -46.40 -16.38
N GLU A 40 -4.18 -45.55 -16.71
CA GLU A 40 -5.09 -45.68 -17.85
C GLU A 40 -5.06 -44.38 -18.67
N LYS A 41 -5.30 -44.51 -19.97
CA LYS A 41 -5.46 -43.38 -20.89
C LYS A 41 -6.75 -43.54 -21.67
N ILE A 42 -7.59 -42.50 -21.69
CA ILE A 42 -8.83 -42.49 -22.45
C ILE A 42 -8.90 -41.27 -23.39
N PRO A 43 -9.45 -41.43 -24.60
CA PRO A 43 -9.89 -40.30 -25.39
C PRO A 43 -11.28 -39.83 -24.94
N LEU A 44 -11.47 -38.52 -24.84
CA LEU A 44 -12.76 -37.87 -24.62
C LEU A 44 -12.98 -36.82 -25.70
N VAL A 45 -14.07 -36.92 -26.45
CA VAL A 45 -14.41 -35.95 -27.49
C VAL A 45 -15.47 -35.01 -26.98
N LEU A 46 -15.18 -33.71 -27.05
CA LEU A 46 -16.11 -32.63 -26.73
C LEU A 46 -16.51 -31.93 -28.02
N TYR A 47 -17.75 -32.14 -28.45
CA TYR A 47 -18.26 -31.52 -29.66
C TYR A 47 -18.63 -30.06 -29.44
N SER A 48 -18.57 -29.23 -30.48
CA SER A 48 -18.96 -27.82 -30.44
C SER A 48 -20.42 -27.60 -29.98
N SER A 49 -21.28 -28.63 -30.11
CA SER A 49 -22.64 -28.67 -29.57
C SER A 49 -22.70 -28.75 -28.03
N GLY A 50 -21.58 -28.98 -27.34
CA GLY A 50 -21.49 -29.20 -25.90
C GLY A 50 -21.69 -30.67 -25.49
N SER A 51 -21.71 -31.61 -26.43
CA SER A 51 -21.81 -33.04 -26.16
C SER A 51 -20.46 -33.63 -25.77
N ILE A 52 -20.41 -34.37 -24.66
CA ILE A 52 -19.22 -35.10 -24.19
C ILE A 52 -19.35 -36.57 -24.58
N VAL A 53 -18.29 -37.15 -25.14
CA VAL A 53 -18.22 -38.58 -25.48
C VAL A 53 -16.91 -39.17 -24.99
N PRO A 54 -16.90 -39.83 -23.81
CA PRO A 54 -15.80 -40.67 -23.38
C PRO A 54 -15.68 -41.90 -24.28
N GLN A 55 -14.47 -42.22 -24.71
CA GLN A 55 -14.16 -43.35 -25.58
C GLN A 55 -13.19 -44.32 -24.88
N GLY A 56 -12.99 -45.50 -25.46
CA GLY A 56 -12.08 -46.53 -24.94
C GLY A 56 -12.81 -47.73 -24.32
N SER A 57 -12.05 -48.61 -23.67
CA SER A 57 -12.57 -49.88 -23.14
C SER A 57 -13.67 -49.65 -22.09
N PRO A 58 -14.84 -50.31 -22.17
CA PRO A 58 -15.91 -50.20 -21.17
C PRO A 58 -15.51 -50.70 -19.78
N ASN A 59 -14.41 -51.45 -19.69
CA ASN A 59 -13.87 -51.93 -18.42
C ASN A 59 -12.90 -50.95 -17.75
N SER A 60 -12.48 -49.86 -18.43
CA SER A 60 -11.63 -48.83 -17.84
C SER A 60 -12.36 -48.11 -16.71
N LEU A 61 -11.69 -47.99 -15.57
CA LEU A 61 -12.21 -47.24 -14.42
C LEU A 61 -12.26 -45.74 -14.73
N LEU A 62 -11.23 -45.23 -15.41
CA LEU A 62 -11.16 -43.84 -15.87
C LEU A 62 -12.30 -43.52 -16.84
N ARG A 63 -12.64 -44.43 -17.77
CA ARG A 63 -13.80 -44.23 -18.65
C ARG A 63 -15.10 -44.12 -17.86
N LYS A 64 -15.32 -45.02 -16.90
CA LYS A 64 -16.53 -45.01 -16.06
C LYS A 64 -16.66 -43.71 -15.25
N GLU A 65 -15.54 -43.19 -14.75
CA GLU A 65 -15.49 -41.90 -14.06
C GLU A 65 -15.92 -40.75 -14.96
N PHE A 66 -15.43 -40.69 -16.20
CA PHE A 66 -15.82 -39.66 -17.15
C PHE A 66 -17.25 -39.83 -17.70
N ASP A 67 -17.77 -41.06 -17.77
CA ASP A 67 -19.19 -41.32 -18.06
C ASP A 67 -20.11 -40.82 -16.92
N GLN A 68 -19.68 -40.95 -15.67
CA GLN A 68 -20.36 -40.36 -14.51
C GLN A 68 -20.29 -38.84 -14.54
N LEU A 69 -19.10 -38.26 -14.77
CA LEU A 69 -18.89 -36.81 -14.87
C LEU A 69 -19.77 -36.18 -15.95
N LYS A 70 -19.87 -36.83 -17.12
CA LYS A 70 -20.80 -36.44 -18.18
C LYS A 70 -22.24 -36.39 -17.67
N THR A 71 -22.68 -37.46 -17.00
CA THR A 71 -24.04 -37.58 -16.49
C THR A 71 -24.35 -36.50 -15.46
N GLU A 72 -23.39 -36.15 -14.60
CA GLU A 72 -23.53 -35.07 -13.62
C GLU A 72 -23.64 -33.69 -14.29
N LEU A 73 -22.80 -33.42 -15.29
CA LEU A 73 -22.82 -32.16 -16.04
C LEU A 73 -24.11 -31.97 -16.84
N ASP A 74 -24.69 -33.05 -17.37
CA ASP A 74 -25.95 -33.00 -18.11
C ASP A 74 -27.16 -32.85 -17.17
N LYS A 75 -27.10 -33.39 -15.94
CA LYS A 75 -28.18 -33.28 -14.94
C LYS A 75 -28.14 -31.98 -14.13
N ASN A 76 -26.96 -31.41 -13.90
CA ASN A 76 -26.76 -30.23 -13.06
C ASN A 76 -26.06 -29.11 -13.83
N PRO A 77 -26.75 -28.42 -14.76
CA PRO A 77 -26.17 -27.33 -15.55
C PRO A 77 -25.67 -26.15 -14.68
N ASP A 78 -26.13 -26.05 -13.43
CA ASP A 78 -25.68 -25.07 -12.44
C ASP A 78 -24.22 -25.27 -12.01
N LEU A 79 -23.64 -26.47 -12.14
CA LEU A 79 -22.20 -26.71 -11.91
C LEU A 79 -21.33 -25.85 -12.84
N LEU A 80 -21.86 -25.50 -14.02
CA LEU A 80 -21.19 -24.65 -14.99
C LEU A 80 -21.38 -23.15 -14.70
N LYS A 81 -22.29 -22.73 -13.79
CA LYS A 81 -22.50 -21.30 -13.47
C LYS A 81 -21.27 -20.68 -12.80
N ASN A 82 -20.54 -21.45 -11.98
CA ASN A 82 -19.31 -20.97 -11.33
C ASN A 82 -18.11 -20.95 -12.30
N MET A 83 -18.16 -21.70 -13.40
CA MET A 83 -17.13 -21.68 -14.46
C MET A 83 -17.13 -20.39 -15.27
N TRP A 84 -18.26 -19.66 -15.29
CA TRP A 84 -18.33 -18.32 -15.87
C TRP A 84 -17.54 -17.30 -15.05
N VAL A 85 -17.10 -17.64 -13.82
CA VAL A 85 -16.42 -16.74 -12.89
C VAL A 85 -14.90 -16.91 -12.86
N THR A 86 -14.33 -18.02 -13.36
CA THR A 86 -12.87 -18.15 -13.54
C THR A 86 -12.41 -17.62 -14.90
N THR A 87 -12.76 -16.36 -15.19
CA THR A 87 -11.92 -15.55 -16.08
C THR A 87 -10.73 -15.11 -15.24
N ILE A 88 -9.50 -15.42 -15.66
CA ILE A 88 -8.32 -14.88 -14.98
C ILE A 88 -8.45 -13.36 -15.02
N LYS A 89 -8.79 -12.77 -13.87
CA LYS A 89 -9.15 -11.37 -13.75
C LYS A 89 -7.99 -10.52 -14.23
N SER A 90 -8.26 -9.59 -15.14
CA SER A 90 -7.29 -8.54 -15.45
C SER A 90 -7.09 -7.69 -14.19
N CYS A 91 -5.86 -7.59 -13.73
CA CYS A 91 -5.49 -6.84 -12.55
C CYS A 91 -4.52 -5.72 -12.91
N THR A 92 -4.67 -4.62 -12.18
CA THR A 92 -3.78 -3.48 -12.23
C THR A 92 -3.43 -3.08 -10.81
N GLN A 93 -2.16 -2.76 -10.59
CA GLN A 93 -1.66 -2.26 -9.31
C GLN A 93 -0.84 -1.00 -9.57
N LYS A 94 -0.97 -0.02 -8.69
CA LYS A 94 -0.25 1.25 -8.76
C LYS A 94 0.57 1.44 -7.50
N TYR A 95 1.79 1.92 -7.67
CA TYR A 95 2.67 2.37 -6.59
C TYR A 95 3.17 3.79 -6.91
N GLU A 96 3.47 4.57 -5.87
CA GLU A 96 4.09 5.89 -5.98
C GLU A 96 5.57 5.78 -5.63
N ILE A 97 6.40 5.50 -6.64
CA ILE A 97 7.86 5.36 -6.52
C ILE A 97 8.50 6.59 -7.15
N ILE A 98 8.62 7.66 -6.37
CA ILE A 98 9.10 8.96 -6.88
C ILE A 98 10.64 9.02 -6.86
N VAL A 99 11.28 8.27 -5.95
CA VAL A 99 12.73 8.27 -5.77
C VAL A 99 13.43 7.49 -6.89
N SER A 100 14.29 8.17 -7.66
CA SER A 100 15.00 7.58 -8.80
C SER A 100 15.84 6.35 -8.44
N GLN A 101 16.48 6.34 -7.25
CA GLN A 101 17.24 5.18 -6.79
C GLN A 101 16.34 3.96 -6.58
N LEU A 102 15.13 4.14 -6.03
CA LEU A 102 14.18 3.05 -5.85
C LEU A 102 13.63 2.58 -7.21
N GLN A 103 13.39 3.50 -8.14
CA GLN A 103 13.02 3.14 -9.51
C GLN A 103 14.10 2.27 -10.18
N SER A 104 15.38 2.62 -10.00
CA SER A 104 16.52 1.82 -10.47
C SER A 104 16.61 0.47 -9.76
N ASN A 105 16.51 0.43 -8.42
CA ASN A 105 16.54 -0.81 -7.65
C ASN A 105 15.39 -1.76 -8.04
N ILE A 106 14.20 -1.22 -8.30
CA ILE A 106 13.07 -2.00 -8.82
C ILE A 106 13.43 -2.53 -10.20
N LYS A 107 13.89 -1.68 -11.13
CA LYS A 107 14.32 -2.08 -12.48
C LYS A 107 15.33 -3.23 -12.44
N ASP A 108 16.37 -3.12 -11.60
CA ASP A 108 17.41 -4.13 -11.42
C ASP A 108 16.85 -5.41 -10.77
N GLY A 109 15.93 -5.25 -9.82
CA GLY A 109 15.20 -6.35 -9.20
C GLY A 109 14.36 -7.14 -10.20
N LEU A 110 13.68 -6.45 -11.13
CA LEU A 110 12.89 -7.09 -12.20
C LEU A 110 13.78 -7.91 -13.15
N ILE A 111 14.95 -7.39 -13.53
CA ILE A 111 15.93 -8.09 -14.37
C ILE A 111 16.45 -9.35 -13.65
N SER A 112 16.64 -9.25 -12.33
CA SER A 112 17.21 -10.32 -11.50
C SER A 112 16.23 -11.47 -11.18
N LEU A 113 14.97 -11.40 -11.62
CA LEU A 113 13.95 -12.43 -11.35
C LEU A 113 14.19 -13.75 -12.13
N GLY A 114 15.13 -13.77 -13.09
CA GLY A 114 15.41 -14.95 -13.90
C GLY A 114 14.31 -15.28 -14.93
N TYR A 115 13.43 -14.31 -15.23
CA TYR A 115 12.38 -14.41 -16.23
C TYR A 115 12.79 -13.74 -17.55
N SER A 116 12.02 -14.00 -18.62
CA SER A 116 12.21 -13.25 -19.86
C SER A 116 11.68 -11.83 -19.64
N VAL A 117 12.57 -10.83 -19.70
CA VAL A 117 12.24 -9.42 -19.52
C VAL A 117 12.60 -8.67 -20.81
N ASP A 118 11.59 -8.16 -21.50
CA ASP A 118 11.76 -7.18 -22.58
C ASP A 118 11.67 -5.78 -21.98
N LEU A 119 12.80 -5.05 -21.95
CA LEU A 119 12.94 -3.77 -21.26
C LEU A 119 13.22 -2.65 -22.26
N GLN A 120 12.33 -1.67 -22.29
CA GLN A 120 12.48 -0.45 -23.07
C GLN A 120 12.76 0.71 -22.14
N SER A 121 13.87 1.41 -22.37
CA SER A 121 14.20 2.64 -21.64
C SER A 121 13.71 3.86 -22.42
N ASN A 122 13.07 4.81 -21.74
CA ASN A 122 12.47 6.02 -22.33
C ASN A 122 11.59 5.75 -23.57
N PRO A 123 10.58 4.86 -23.48
CA PRO A 123 9.76 4.52 -24.64
C PRO A 123 8.91 5.70 -25.15
N ASN A 124 8.65 6.70 -24.30
CA ASN A 124 8.04 7.97 -24.69
C ASN A 124 8.40 9.08 -23.69
N ASN A 125 7.89 10.30 -23.94
CA ASN A 125 8.21 11.50 -23.15
C ASN A 125 7.82 11.42 -21.67
N ASN A 126 6.89 10.55 -21.29
CA ASN A 126 6.33 10.46 -19.93
C ASN A 126 6.79 9.21 -19.17
N GLU A 127 7.51 8.31 -19.81
CA GLU A 127 7.93 7.01 -19.25
C GLU A 127 9.44 6.96 -19.07
N ILE A 128 9.89 6.49 -17.90
CA ILE A 128 11.30 6.22 -17.61
C ILE A 128 11.69 4.87 -18.19
N TYR A 129 10.87 3.85 -17.95
CA TYR A 129 11.01 2.54 -18.58
C TYR A 129 9.67 1.82 -18.69
N ARG A 130 9.63 0.87 -19.61
CA ARG A 130 8.56 -0.11 -19.77
C ARG A 130 9.18 -1.49 -19.81
N ALA A 131 8.76 -2.37 -18.92
CA ALA A 131 9.20 -3.75 -18.86
C ALA A 131 8.02 -4.68 -19.15
N LYS A 132 8.23 -5.64 -20.05
CA LYS A 132 7.32 -6.75 -20.27
C LYS A 132 7.98 -8.02 -19.75
N ILE A 133 7.39 -8.59 -18.70
CA ILE A 133 7.91 -9.80 -18.06
C ILE A 133 7.08 -10.99 -18.52
N GLN A 134 7.75 -12.05 -18.98
CA GLN A 134 7.14 -13.29 -19.42
C GLN A 134 7.77 -14.49 -18.71
N HIS A 135 6.91 -15.38 -18.22
CA HIS A 135 7.30 -16.65 -17.64
C HIS A 135 6.24 -17.70 -17.98
N ASN A 136 6.60 -18.70 -18.78
CA ASN A 136 5.67 -19.66 -19.38
C ASN A 136 4.53 -18.93 -20.13
N SER A 137 3.27 -19.28 -19.84
CA SER A 137 2.07 -18.64 -20.42
C SER A 137 1.65 -17.34 -19.72
N MET A 138 2.41 -16.87 -18.71
CA MET A 138 2.10 -15.67 -17.94
C MET A 138 2.88 -14.47 -18.49
N SER A 139 2.22 -13.31 -18.53
CA SER A 139 2.84 -12.05 -18.95
C SER A 139 2.34 -10.87 -18.12
N LEU A 140 3.24 -9.94 -17.83
CA LEU A 140 2.96 -8.67 -17.17
C LEU A 140 3.59 -7.51 -17.94
N ASN A 141 2.92 -6.36 -17.91
CA ASN A 141 3.49 -5.09 -18.31
C ASN A 141 3.69 -4.22 -17.08
N ILE A 142 4.85 -3.59 -16.99
CA ILE A 142 5.24 -2.69 -15.91
C ILE A 142 5.72 -1.39 -16.54
N ILE A 143 5.15 -0.27 -16.12
CA ILE A 143 5.44 1.06 -16.66
C ILE A 143 5.82 1.98 -15.51
N GLN A 144 7.03 2.52 -15.55
CA GLN A 144 7.46 3.58 -14.63
C GLN A 144 7.32 4.94 -15.32
N TYR A 145 6.44 5.78 -14.80
CA TYR A 145 6.25 7.14 -15.28
C TYR A 145 7.24 8.11 -14.62
N LYS A 146 7.55 9.20 -15.33
CA LYS A 146 8.36 10.32 -14.83
C LYS A 146 7.71 11.04 -13.64
N THR A 147 6.40 10.90 -13.48
CA THR A 147 5.63 11.40 -12.33
C THR A 147 5.86 10.59 -11.05
N GLY A 148 6.64 9.51 -11.12
CA GLY A 148 6.85 8.59 -10.00
C GLY A 148 5.81 7.47 -9.91
N THR A 149 4.74 7.49 -10.71
CA THR A 149 3.80 6.37 -10.74
C THR A 149 4.44 5.13 -11.37
N LEU A 150 4.38 4.00 -10.65
CA LEU A 150 4.70 2.67 -11.18
C LEU A 150 3.39 1.91 -11.39
N LEU A 151 3.08 1.57 -12.63
CA LEU A 151 1.86 0.86 -13.01
C LEU A 151 2.21 -0.58 -13.42
N ILE A 152 1.55 -1.56 -12.80
CA ILE A 152 1.62 -2.98 -13.15
C ILE A 152 0.28 -3.36 -13.77
N GLN A 153 0.31 -4.04 -14.92
CA GLN A 153 -0.88 -4.52 -15.60
C GLN A 153 -0.69 -5.96 -16.05
N GLY A 154 -1.68 -6.80 -15.82
CA GLY A 154 -1.67 -8.17 -16.30
C GLY A 154 -2.84 -8.99 -15.81
N LYS A 155 -2.63 -10.30 -15.75
CA LYS A 155 -3.59 -11.28 -15.26
C LYS A 155 -3.26 -11.63 -13.81
N GLN A 156 -4.27 -11.76 -12.94
CA GLN A 156 -4.05 -12.21 -11.55
C GLN A 156 -3.49 -13.64 -11.55
N ASN A 157 -2.22 -13.79 -11.20
CA ASN A 157 -1.50 -15.05 -11.15
C ASN A 157 -0.25 -14.92 -10.28
N THR A 158 0.48 -16.02 -10.12
CA THR A 158 1.69 -16.07 -9.28
C THR A 158 2.81 -15.15 -9.77
N LEU A 159 2.89 -14.83 -11.06
CA LEU A 159 3.85 -13.85 -11.58
C LEU A 159 3.49 -12.43 -11.10
N PHE A 160 2.20 -12.06 -11.13
CA PHE A 160 1.71 -10.77 -10.63
C PHE A 160 2.05 -10.58 -9.15
N ASP A 161 1.70 -11.56 -8.32
CA ASP A 161 1.90 -11.48 -6.86
C ASP A 161 3.39 -11.42 -6.48
N LYS A 162 4.26 -12.16 -7.20
CA LYS A 162 5.71 -12.13 -6.99
C LYS A 162 6.32 -10.77 -7.34
N VAL A 163 5.88 -10.16 -8.44
CA VAL A 163 6.36 -8.84 -8.86
C VAL A 163 5.89 -7.78 -7.86
N CYS A 164 4.63 -7.80 -7.43
CA CYS A 164 4.14 -6.91 -6.38
C CYS A 164 4.94 -7.07 -5.08
N THR A 165 5.19 -8.31 -4.64
CA THR A 165 6.00 -8.59 -3.43
C THR A 165 7.42 -8.06 -3.55
N LEU A 166 8.07 -8.22 -4.72
CA LEU A 166 9.40 -7.67 -4.97
C LEU A 166 9.38 -6.15 -4.87
N ILE A 167 8.40 -5.51 -5.53
CA ILE A 167 8.23 -4.06 -5.51
C ILE A 167 8.01 -3.60 -4.08
N GLU A 168 7.11 -4.19 -3.32
CA GLU A 168 6.83 -3.82 -1.93
C GLU A 168 8.03 -4.03 -1.00
N LYS A 169 8.86 -5.04 -1.27
CA LYS A 169 10.10 -5.27 -0.53
C LYS A 169 11.14 -4.17 -0.80
N VAL A 170 11.24 -3.72 -2.05
CA VAL A 170 12.19 -2.68 -2.48
C VAL A 170 11.65 -1.27 -2.13
N ALA A 171 10.35 -1.07 -2.33
CA ALA A 171 9.59 0.15 -2.11
C ALA A 171 9.03 0.25 -0.68
N LYS A 172 9.62 -0.45 0.30
CA LYS A 172 9.37 -0.10 1.69
C LYS A 172 9.68 1.40 1.83
N PRO A 173 8.77 2.25 2.35
CA PRO A 173 8.98 3.67 2.36
C PRO A 173 10.25 4.01 3.12
N ALA A 174 11.32 4.26 2.39
CA ALA A 174 12.52 4.86 2.93
C ALA A 174 12.12 6.26 3.44
N GLY A 175 12.83 6.79 4.43
CA GLY A 175 12.56 8.16 4.92
C GLY A 175 12.49 9.18 3.76
N GLN A 176 13.26 8.94 2.70
CA GLN A 176 13.22 9.67 1.44
C GLN A 176 11.84 9.75 0.77
N GLU A 177 11.08 8.64 0.68
CA GLU A 177 9.77 8.66 0.03
C GLU A 177 8.76 9.53 0.78
N VAL A 178 8.86 9.54 2.11
CA VAL A 178 8.00 10.38 2.94
C VAL A 178 8.28 11.85 2.68
N VAL A 179 9.55 12.24 2.60
CA VAL A 179 9.96 13.62 2.29
C VAL A 179 9.50 14.04 0.89
N VAL A 180 9.78 13.20 -0.11
CA VAL A 180 9.54 13.52 -1.51
C VAL A 180 8.07 13.82 -1.80
N ARG A 181 7.12 13.18 -1.10
CA ARG A 181 5.68 13.45 -1.24
C ARG A 181 5.28 14.91 -1.00
N PHE A 182 6.04 15.64 -0.19
CA PHE A 182 5.73 17.04 0.14
C PHE A 182 6.33 18.04 -0.86
N ILE A 183 7.27 17.59 -1.71
CA ILE A 183 7.96 18.45 -2.69
C ILE A 183 7.85 17.92 -4.12
N ALA A 184 7.03 16.88 -4.35
CA ALA A 184 6.95 16.16 -5.63
C ALA A 184 6.53 17.04 -6.80
N ASP A 185 5.68 18.04 -6.55
CA ASP A 185 5.20 18.98 -7.57
C ASP A 185 6.25 20.04 -7.96
N ASN A 186 7.41 20.06 -7.29
CA ASN A 186 8.53 20.93 -7.61
C ASN A 186 9.75 20.11 -8.05
N SER A 187 9.91 19.98 -9.38
CA SER A 187 10.99 19.19 -9.98
C SER A 187 12.39 19.65 -9.55
N ASP A 188 12.61 20.96 -9.38
CA ASP A 188 13.91 21.50 -8.99
C ASP A 188 14.23 21.18 -7.54
N ALA A 189 13.25 21.32 -6.65
CA ALA A 189 13.40 20.97 -5.24
C ALA A 189 13.62 19.46 -5.09
N LEU A 190 12.89 18.64 -5.85
CA LEU A 190 13.06 17.19 -5.88
C LEU A 190 14.46 16.78 -6.33
N ASN A 191 14.97 17.38 -7.40
CA ASN A 191 16.32 17.10 -7.90
C ASN A 191 17.39 17.50 -6.88
N LYS A 192 17.26 18.70 -6.27
CA LYS A 192 18.17 19.16 -5.22
C LYS A 192 18.12 18.26 -3.99
N PHE A 193 16.94 17.81 -3.60
CA PHE A 193 16.78 16.90 -2.46
C PHE A 193 17.43 15.55 -2.73
N ASN A 194 17.17 14.95 -3.89
CA ASN A 194 17.77 13.68 -4.27
C ASN A 194 19.31 13.75 -4.36
N ALA A 195 19.87 14.91 -4.70
CA ALA A 195 21.33 15.11 -4.72
C ALA A 195 21.96 15.20 -3.31
N VAL A 196 21.20 15.65 -2.32
CA VAL A 196 21.69 15.85 -0.93
C VAL A 196 21.30 14.68 -0.02
N PHE A 197 20.20 13.99 -0.32
CA PHE A 197 19.69 12.93 0.52
C PHE A 197 20.66 11.75 0.60
N ASN A 198 20.95 11.34 1.84
CA ASN A 198 21.74 10.16 2.16
C ASN A 198 21.30 9.61 3.53
N PRO A 199 21.69 8.37 3.89
CA PRO A 199 21.35 7.79 5.20
C PRO A 199 21.85 8.61 6.40
N GLU A 200 22.98 9.31 6.29
CA GLU A 200 23.52 10.14 7.38
C GLU A 200 22.63 11.35 7.68
N LEU A 201 22.05 11.98 6.64
CA LEU A 201 21.07 13.04 6.79
C LEU A 201 19.85 12.57 7.59
N GLN A 202 19.37 11.37 7.29
CA GLN A 202 18.22 10.78 8.00
C GLN A 202 18.58 10.50 9.47
N ASN A 203 19.76 9.92 9.73
CA ASN A 203 20.22 9.67 11.09
C ASN A 203 20.37 10.97 11.90
N ARG A 204 20.99 11.99 11.31
CA ARG A 204 21.13 13.32 11.93
C ARG A 204 19.78 13.97 12.20
N ALA A 205 18.83 13.85 11.29
CA ALA A 205 17.47 14.35 11.49
C ALA A 205 16.79 13.65 12.68
N GLU A 206 16.91 12.33 12.77
CA GLU A 206 16.38 11.57 13.90
C GLU A 206 17.06 11.93 15.24
N GLU A 207 18.38 12.10 15.23
CA GLU A 207 19.15 12.54 16.41
C GLU A 207 18.72 13.94 16.88
N ASN A 208 18.57 14.89 15.95
CA ASN A 208 18.09 16.24 16.27
C ASN A 208 16.70 16.22 16.92
N ILE A 209 15.77 15.43 16.36
CA ILE A 209 14.43 15.30 16.92
C ILE A 209 14.51 14.69 18.32
N LYS A 210 15.25 13.59 18.51
CA LYS A 210 15.39 12.96 19.83
C LYS A 210 16.03 13.90 20.85
N ALA A 211 16.98 14.73 20.44
CA ALA A 211 17.59 15.74 21.30
C ALA A 211 16.58 16.83 21.70
N GLN A 212 15.68 17.20 20.79
CA GLN A 212 14.72 18.27 21.02
C GLN A 212 13.47 17.83 21.79
N ILE A 213 12.87 16.69 21.42
CA ILE A 213 11.63 16.20 22.06
C ILE A 213 11.88 15.15 23.15
N GLY A 214 13.07 14.58 23.23
CA GLY A 214 13.41 13.48 24.13
C GLY A 214 13.15 12.10 23.54
N ILE A 215 13.97 11.13 23.94
CA ILE A 215 13.93 9.74 23.46
C ILE A 215 12.58 9.07 23.76
N GLU A 216 12.04 9.30 24.96
CA GLU A 216 10.76 8.71 25.38
C GLU A 216 9.58 9.25 24.59
N ALA A 217 9.52 10.57 24.37
CA ALA A 217 8.47 11.20 23.57
C ALA A 217 8.52 10.70 22.12
N PHE A 218 9.73 10.57 21.56
CA PHE A 218 9.91 10.01 20.23
C PHE A 218 9.49 8.54 20.15
N ALA A 219 9.84 7.72 21.15
CA ALA A 219 9.45 6.32 21.25
C ALA A 219 7.94 6.13 21.46
N PHE A 220 7.28 7.10 22.11
CA PHE A 220 5.84 7.11 22.29
C PHE A 220 5.08 7.21 20.97
N LEU A 221 5.62 7.85 19.93
CA LEU A 221 4.95 7.97 18.63
C LEU A 221 4.79 6.64 17.89
N GLU A 222 3.83 6.55 16.98
CA GLU A 222 3.76 5.42 16.04
C GLU A 222 4.91 5.46 15.03
N GLU A 223 5.26 4.31 14.45
CA GLU A 223 6.39 4.23 13.50
C GLU A 223 6.23 5.19 12.32
N HIS A 224 5.00 5.33 11.79
CA HIS A 224 4.73 6.23 10.68
C HIS A 224 4.83 7.71 11.08
N ASP A 225 4.42 8.07 12.29
CA ASP A 225 4.53 9.43 12.81
C ASP A 225 6.00 9.83 13.04
N ARG A 226 6.82 8.90 13.54
CA ARG A 226 8.28 9.10 13.64
C ARG A 226 8.89 9.43 12.28
N LYS A 227 8.50 8.68 11.23
CA LYS A 227 8.97 8.92 9.86
C LYS A 227 8.56 10.31 9.35
N TYR A 228 7.37 10.80 9.72
CA TYR A 228 6.93 12.14 9.36
C TYR A 228 7.72 13.25 10.06
N LEU A 229 8.03 13.12 11.36
CA LEU A 229 8.91 14.09 12.03
C LEU A 229 10.29 14.13 11.38
N VAL A 230 10.88 12.95 11.15
CA VAL A 230 12.19 12.82 10.48
C VAL A 230 12.16 13.46 9.09
N ALA A 231 11.06 13.30 8.35
CA ALA A 231 10.91 13.91 7.05
C ALA A 231 10.92 15.45 7.09
N SER A 232 10.18 16.06 8.02
CA SER A 232 10.21 17.51 8.24
C SER A 232 11.62 18.00 8.57
N GLU A 233 12.32 17.29 9.45
CA GLU A 233 13.66 17.65 9.86
C GLU A 233 14.69 17.47 8.73
N CYS A 234 14.56 16.44 7.90
CA CYS A 234 15.38 16.30 6.69
C CYS A 234 15.19 17.50 5.74
N LEU A 235 13.94 17.95 5.53
CA LEU A 235 13.66 19.12 4.71
C LEU A 235 14.26 20.40 5.29
N ARG A 236 14.16 20.59 6.62
CA ARG A 236 14.80 21.71 7.32
C ARG A 236 16.32 21.68 7.13
N LEU A 237 16.95 20.53 7.37
CA LEU A 237 18.40 20.36 7.25
C LEU A 237 18.93 20.56 5.83
N CYS A 238 18.15 20.18 4.82
CA CYS A 238 18.53 20.40 3.43
C CYS A 238 18.40 21.86 2.99
N ASN A 239 17.50 22.64 3.62
CA ASN A 239 17.24 24.05 3.32
C ASN A 239 17.12 24.34 1.81
N ILE A 240 16.34 23.51 1.12
CA ILE A 240 16.15 23.65 -0.32
C ILE A 240 15.19 24.81 -0.58
N PRO A 241 15.51 25.72 -1.52
CA PRO A 241 14.58 26.78 -1.90
C PRO A 241 13.27 26.21 -2.42
N LEU A 242 12.16 26.62 -1.80
CA LEU A 242 10.80 26.28 -2.18
C LEU A 242 10.01 27.55 -2.51
N PRO A 243 8.98 27.47 -3.38
CA PRO A 243 8.08 28.60 -3.64
C PRO A 243 7.29 29.00 -2.38
N GLU A 244 7.03 28.04 -1.50
CA GLU A 244 6.50 28.21 -0.16
C GLU A 244 7.12 27.12 0.75
N PHE A 245 7.35 27.42 2.02
CA PHE A 245 8.04 26.53 2.96
C PHE A 245 7.09 25.72 3.88
N SER A 246 5.78 25.77 3.64
CA SER A 246 4.81 24.90 4.35
C SER A 246 5.09 23.39 4.18
N PRO A 247 5.65 22.90 3.06
CA PRO A 247 6.12 21.50 2.95
C PRO A 247 7.12 21.06 4.03
N ILE A 248 7.87 21.99 4.64
CA ILE A 248 8.79 21.68 5.74
C ILE A 248 8.02 21.35 7.03
N VAL A 249 6.89 22.03 7.27
CA VAL A 249 6.13 21.94 8.53
C VAL A 249 5.04 20.86 8.46
N MET A 250 4.39 20.69 7.31
CA MET A 250 3.27 19.75 7.11
C MET A 250 3.52 18.31 7.58
N PRO A 251 4.69 17.68 7.34
CA PRO A 251 4.95 16.33 7.85
C PRO A 251 4.89 16.28 9.38
N ALA A 252 5.55 17.21 10.07
CA ALA A 252 5.51 17.29 11.52
C ALA A 252 4.11 17.60 12.06
N SER A 253 3.33 18.44 11.38
CA SER A 253 1.91 18.67 11.71
C SER A 253 1.09 17.38 11.66
N LYS A 254 1.36 16.52 10.68
CA LYS A 254 0.70 15.21 10.56
C LYS A 254 1.12 14.27 11.70
N ALA A 255 2.39 14.24 12.05
CA ALA A 255 2.89 13.47 13.19
C ALA A 255 2.32 13.97 14.54
N PHE A 256 2.13 15.30 14.68
CA PHE A 256 1.52 15.90 15.86
C PHE A 256 0.04 15.50 16.01
N GLU A 257 -0.70 15.35 14.90
CA GLU A 257 -2.05 14.79 14.92
C GLU A 257 -2.04 13.34 15.43
N GLY A 258 -1.09 12.51 14.96
CA GLY A 258 -0.91 11.13 15.41
C GLY A 258 -0.55 11.03 16.90
N PHE A 259 0.40 11.85 17.35
CA PHE A 259 0.76 12.05 18.75
C PHE A 259 -0.47 12.33 19.61
N THR A 260 -1.27 13.32 19.21
CA THR A 260 -2.49 13.72 19.93
C THR A 260 -3.48 12.55 20.04
N LYS A 261 -3.72 11.83 18.94
CA LYS A 261 -4.62 10.65 18.96
C LYS A 261 -4.15 9.61 19.97
N LYS A 262 -2.85 9.31 19.95
CA LYS A 262 -2.26 8.32 20.87
C LYS A 262 -2.30 8.78 22.32
N LEU A 263 -2.04 10.06 22.58
CA LEU A 263 -2.12 10.65 23.91
C LEU A 263 -3.55 10.62 24.47
N VAL A 264 -4.55 10.98 23.67
CA VAL A 264 -5.97 10.95 24.07
C VAL A 264 -6.42 9.52 24.42
N ILE A 265 -5.95 8.51 23.68
CA ILE A 265 -6.19 7.10 24.01
C ILE A 265 -5.47 6.72 25.30
N ALA A 266 -4.19 7.09 25.44
CA ALA A 266 -3.38 6.77 26.63
C ALA A 266 -3.94 7.40 27.91
N LEU A 267 -4.53 8.59 27.81
CA LEU A 267 -5.24 9.27 28.90
C LEU A 267 -6.64 8.69 29.17
N ASN A 268 -7.07 7.68 28.43
CA ASN A 268 -8.40 7.07 28.51
C ASN A 268 -9.55 8.07 28.26
N ILE A 269 -9.31 9.10 27.44
CA ILE A 269 -10.34 10.04 26.99
C ILE A 269 -11.18 9.37 25.89
N GLU A 270 -10.55 8.59 25.01
CA GLU A 270 -11.19 7.82 23.94
C GLU A 270 -10.73 6.36 23.95
N ASP A 271 -11.54 5.49 23.36
CA ASP A 271 -11.20 4.08 23.19
C ASP A 271 -10.12 3.87 22.12
N ALA A 272 -9.34 2.79 22.24
CA ALA A 272 -8.23 2.47 21.32
C ALA A 272 -8.65 2.38 19.84
N THR A 273 -9.91 2.08 19.56
CA THR A 273 -10.46 1.96 18.20
C THR A 273 -11.17 3.23 17.72
N TYR A 274 -11.30 4.27 18.54
CA TYR A 274 -12.10 5.46 18.21
C TYR A 274 -11.65 6.11 16.90
N PHE A 275 -10.35 6.30 16.70
CA PHE A 275 -9.82 6.94 15.49
C PHE A 275 -9.79 6.03 14.24
N GLN A 276 -10.32 4.82 14.32
CA GLN A 276 -10.50 3.93 13.16
C GLN A 276 -11.80 4.23 12.40
N TYR A 277 -12.75 4.95 13.02
CA TYR A 277 -14.03 5.30 12.40
C TYR A 277 -13.92 6.58 11.56
N LYS A 278 -14.62 6.62 10.42
CA LYS A 278 -14.58 7.72 9.44
C LYS A 278 -14.92 9.11 10.00
N ASN A 279 -15.76 9.19 11.04
CA ASN A 279 -16.23 10.45 11.62
C ASN A 279 -15.51 10.82 12.92
N ALA A 280 -14.48 10.07 13.30
CA ALA A 280 -13.71 10.35 14.50
C ALA A 280 -13.01 11.70 14.41
N ASN A 281 -13.13 12.48 15.48
CA ASN A 281 -12.57 13.83 15.56
C ASN A 281 -12.25 14.20 17.03
N PHE A 282 -11.62 15.36 17.22
CA PHE A 282 -11.19 15.85 18.54
C PHE A 282 -12.25 16.65 19.30
N ALA A 283 -13.54 16.62 18.91
CA ALA A 283 -14.58 17.41 19.57
C ALA A 283 -14.74 17.06 21.06
N LYS A 284 -14.62 15.78 21.43
CA LYS A 284 -14.71 15.38 22.85
C LYS A 284 -13.54 15.88 23.71
N LEU A 285 -12.39 16.13 23.09
CA LEU A 285 -11.27 16.80 23.77
C LEU A 285 -11.64 18.26 24.10
N LYS A 286 -12.40 18.92 23.21
CA LYS A 286 -12.90 20.29 23.40
C LYS A 286 -14.08 20.37 24.40
N ASP A 287 -14.81 19.27 24.60
CA ASP A 287 -15.93 19.18 25.55
C ASP A 287 -15.46 18.77 26.96
N LYS A 288 -15.31 19.77 27.83
CA LYS A 288 -14.89 19.61 29.23
C LYS A 288 -15.96 18.93 30.10
N THR A 289 -17.20 18.84 29.63
CA THR A 289 -18.29 18.17 30.37
C THR A 289 -18.34 16.67 30.11
N GLN A 290 -17.61 16.20 29.11
CA GLN A 290 -17.54 14.78 28.77
C GLN A 290 -16.92 13.98 29.94
N PRO A 291 -17.53 12.87 30.39
CA PRO A 291 -17.12 12.19 31.63
C PRO A 291 -15.65 11.76 31.71
N ARG A 292 -15.07 11.25 30.61
CA ARG A 292 -13.67 10.81 30.54
C ARG A 292 -12.71 12.00 30.49
N THR A 293 -13.02 13.05 29.73
CA THR A 293 -12.25 14.31 29.73
C THR A 293 -12.24 14.94 31.12
N LYS A 294 -13.41 15.03 31.77
CA LYS A 294 -13.56 15.52 33.13
C LYS A 294 -12.75 14.69 34.13
N ALA A 295 -12.80 13.36 34.03
CA ALA A 295 -12.03 12.49 34.89
C ALA A 295 -10.50 12.70 34.76
N VAL A 296 -10.00 13.03 33.57
CA VAL A 296 -8.58 13.40 33.38
C VAL A 296 -8.28 14.75 34.03
N ILE A 297 -9.16 15.74 33.84
CA ILE A 297 -9.00 17.08 34.43
C ILE A 297 -8.95 17.00 35.97
N GLU A 298 -9.78 16.16 36.58
CA GLU A 298 -9.86 16.02 38.03
C GLU A 298 -8.64 15.33 38.66
N LYS A 299 -7.77 14.69 37.87
CA LYS A 299 -6.57 14.00 38.38
C LYS A 299 -5.44 14.95 38.80
N ASP A 300 -5.32 16.11 38.17
CA ASP A 300 -4.26 17.08 38.47
C ASP A 300 -4.70 18.52 38.15
N ARG A 301 -4.27 19.48 38.98
CA ARG A 301 -4.66 20.89 38.87
C ARG A 301 -4.30 21.57 37.54
N TYR A 302 -3.31 21.06 36.80
CA TYR A 302 -2.87 21.64 35.52
C TYR A 302 -3.33 20.84 34.30
N ALA A 303 -4.09 19.75 34.50
CA ALA A 303 -4.49 18.86 33.42
C ALA A 303 -5.31 19.60 32.36
N GLU A 304 -6.28 20.41 32.80
CA GLU A 304 -7.08 21.24 31.90
C GLU A 304 -6.22 22.19 31.07
N THR A 305 -5.21 22.84 31.68
CA THR A 305 -4.32 23.76 30.98
C THR A 305 -3.57 23.03 29.86
N TYR A 306 -3.01 21.86 30.12
CA TYR A 306 -2.29 21.08 29.12
C TYR A 306 -3.19 20.50 28.03
N LEU A 307 -4.43 20.11 28.36
CA LEU A 307 -5.42 19.72 27.35
C LEU A 307 -5.82 20.91 26.46
N ASN A 308 -6.01 22.10 27.03
CA ASN A 308 -6.28 23.32 26.25
C ASN A 308 -5.10 23.69 25.35
N ARG A 309 -3.86 23.56 25.84
CA ARG A 309 -2.65 23.73 25.02
C ARG A 309 -2.65 22.75 23.84
N LEU A 310 -2.90 21.47 24.09
CA LEU A 310 -2.98 20.44 23.05
C LEU A 310 -4.02 20.79 21.96
N ILE A 311 -5.19 21.28 22.37
CA ILE A 311 -6.24 21.74 21.43
C ILE A 311 -5.77 22.91 20.59
N LEU A 312 -5.17 23.93 21.21
CA LEU A 312 -4.66 25.11 20.52
C LEU A 312 -3.55 24.72 19.53
N SER A 313 -2.63 23.84 19.93
CA SER A 313 -1.58 23.31 19.06
C SER A 313 -2.14 22.54 17.87
N LEU A 314 -3.23 21.78 18.02
CA LEU A 314 -3.90 21.14 16.87
C LEU A 314 -4.45 22.19 15.90
N ASP A 315 -5.13 23.23 16.40
CA ASP A 315 -5.67 24.25 15.54
C ASP A 315 -4.54 25.03 14.82
N MET A 316 -3.45 25.36 15.52
CA MET A 316 -2.31 26.10 14.97
C MET A 316 -1.43 25.30 14.02
N PHE A 317 -1.04 24.08 14.39
CA PHE A 317 -0.08 23.29 13.61
C PHE A 317 -0.77 22.45 12.55
N ARG A 318 -1.99 21.97 12.80
CA ARG A 318 -2.68 21.06 11.87
C ARG A 318 -3.69 21.81 11.01
N ASN A 319 -4.59 22.61 11.57
CA ASN A 319 -5.58 23.29 10.73
C ASN A 319 -4.94 24.37 9.87
N PHE A 320 -4.11 25.26 10.43
CA PHE A 320 -3.51 26.34 9.62
C PHE A 320 -2.56 25.82 8.54
N MET A 321 -1.81 24.76 8.81
CA MET A 321 -0.85 24.21 7.83
C MET A 321 -1.50 23.32 6.77
N LEU A 322 -2.77 22.91 6.93
CA LEU A 322 -3.48 22.05 5.98
C LEU A 322 -4.61 22.76 5.25
N HIS A 323 -4.90 24.02 5.58
CA HIS A 323 -5.83 24.86 4.84
C HIS A 323 -5.08 25.68 3.79
N SER A 324 -5.61 25.66 2.56
CA SER A 324 -5.17 26.53 1.47
C SER A 324 -6.21 27.63 1.30
N ASP A 325 -6.02 28.73 2.02
CA ASP A 325 -6.82 29.95 1.89
C ASP A 325 -5.89 31.17 1.70
N ASP A 326 -6.47 32.33 1.47
CA ASP A 326 -5.69 33.56 1.26
C ASP A 326 -5.21 34.21 2.57
N SER A 327 -5.41 33.56 3.72
CA SER A 327 -4.96 34.08 5.00
C SER A 327 -3.43 34.09 5.07
N ALA A 328 -2.86 35.15 5.65
CA ALA A 328 -1.41 35.22 5.88
C ALA A 328 -0.95 34.18 6.93
N VAL A 329 -1.85 33.70 7.79
CA VAL A 329 -1.51 32.77 8.90
C VAL A 329 -1.32 31.33 8.42
N THR A 330 -1.92 30.98 7.26
CA THR A 330 -1.87 29.63 6.66
C THR A 330 -0.70 29.45 5.70
N LYS A 331 -0.07 30.55 5.27
CA LYS A 331 1.08 30.56 4.35
C LYS A 331 2.39 30.57 5.15
N VAL A 332 3.39 29.84 4.67
CA VAL A 332 4.74 29.85 5.26
C VAL A 332 5.74 30.33 4.21
N ASN A 333 6.00 31.63 4.17
CA ASN A 333 6.68 32.25 3.03
C ASN A 333 8.20 32.19 3.10
N THR A 334 8.75 31.94 4.29
CA THR A 334 10.20 31.95 4.51
C THR A 334 10.68 30.71 5.23
N PHE A 335 11.94 30.34 4.99
CA PHE A 335 12.59 29.25 5.72
C PHE A 335 12.64 29.53 7.22
N THR A 336 12.97 30.75 7.64
CA THR A 336 13.00 31.15 9.06
C THR A 336 11.65 30.96 9.74
N GLU A 337 10.55 31.30 9.04
CA GLU A 337 9.21 31.06 9.55
C GLU A 337 8.90 29.56 9.71
N ALA A 338 9.27 28.75 8.71
CA ALA A 338 9.12 27.30 8.78
C ALA A 338 9.92 26.69 9.94
N GLU A 339 11.16 27.13 10.13
CA GLU A 339 12.01 26.70 11.24
C GLU A 339 11.42 27.09 12.60
N SER A 340 10.93 28.32 12.76
CA SER A 340 10.26 28.75 14.00
C SER A 340 9.05 27.87 14.30
N LYS A 341 8.16 27.67 13.32
CA LYS A 341 6.96 26.84 13.49
C LYS A 341 7.30 25.39 13.84
N LEU A 342 8.35 24.83 13.22
CA LEU A 342 8.79 23.47 13.50
C LEU A 342 9.35 23.35 14.93
N ASN A 343 10.15 24.32 15.36
CA ASN A 343 10.68 24.37 16.72
C ASN A 343 9.58 24.52 17.77
N ASP A 344 8.58 25.37 17.51
CA ASP A 344 7.41 25.52 18.39
C ASP A 344 6.62 24.21 18.50
N LEU A 345 6.42 23.51 17.38
CA LEU A 345 5.74 22.21 17.36
C LEU A 345 6.50 21.16 18.18
N PHE A 346 7.81 21.05 17.97
CA PHE A 346 8.64 20.10 18.73
C PHE A 346 8.62 20.42 20.23
N LYS A 347 8.68 21.70 20.60
CA LYS A 347 8.57 22.14 21.99
C LYS A 347 7.21 21.77 22.60
N GLU A 348 6.11 22.05 21.92
CA GLU A 348 4.76 21.69 22.42
C GLU A 348 4.61 20.18 22.58
N LEU A 349 5.08 19.38 21.61
CA LEU A 349 5.07 17.91 21.71
C LEU A 349 5.84 17.45 22.96
N GLN A 350 7.05 17.97 23.15
CA GLN A 350 7.89 17.64 24.31
C GLN A 350 7.21 17.98 25.63
N GLU A 351 6.76 19.22 25.80
CA GLU A 351 6.24 19.72 27.06
C GLU A 351 4.92 19.01 27.43
N ILE A 352 4.03 18.80 26.46
CA ILE A 352 2.77 18.10 26.69
C ILE A 352 3.04 16.63 27.07
N TYR A 353 3.90 15.93 26.32
CA TYR A 353 4.25 14.55 26.64
C TYR A 353 4.88 14.46 28.03
N HIS A 354 5.86 15.31 28.33
CA HIS A 354 6.58 15.30 29.60
C HIS A 354 5.64 15.54 30.78
N TYR A 355 4.68 16.47 30.66
CA TYR A 355 3.70 16.72 31.71
C TYR A 355 2.86 15.48 32.04
N PHE A 356 2.26 14.86 31.02
CA PHE A 356 1.40 13.69 31.25
C PHE A 356 2.19 12.43 31.64
N LYS A 357 3.44 12.30 31.18
CA LYS A 357 4.32 11.19 31.52
C LYS A 357 4.89 11.28 32.94
N SER A 358 5.33 12.47 33.35
CA SER A 358 5.96 12.68 34.65
C SER A 358 4.97 12.59 35.82
N ASN A 359 3.68 12.82 35.56
CA ASN A 359 2.64 12.75 36.57
C ASN A 359 1.96 11.37 36.58
N THR A 360 2.37 10.52 37.52
CA THR A 360 2.00 9.10 37.58
C THR A 360 0.49 8.84 37.67
N VAL A 361 -0.30 9.84 38.08
CA VAL A 361 -1.77 9.79 38.13
C VAL A 361 -2.41 9.48 36.77
N PHE A 362 -1.72 9.79 35.67
CA PHE A 362 -2.21 9.55 34.32
C PHE A 362 -1.92 8.15 33.79
N GLY A 363 -0.94 7.43 34.37
CA GLY A 363 -0.63 6.05 33.99
C GLY A 363 -0.03 5.88 32.59
N ILE A 364 0.65 6.92 32.07
CA ILE A 364 1.34 6.94 30.78
C ILE A 364 2.81 6.56 30.94
#